data_AF-A0A842LNR7-F1
#
_entry.id   AF-A0A842LNR7-F1
#
_cell.length_a   1.000
_cell.length_b   1.000
_cell.length_c   1.000
_cell.angle_alpha   90.00
_cell.angle_beta   90.00
_cell.angle_gamma   90.00
#
_symmetry.space_group_name_H-M   'P 1'
#
loop_
_entity.id
_entity.type
_entity.pdbx_description
1 polymer ?
#
loop_
_entity_poly.entity_id
_entity_poly.type
_entity_poly.pdbx_seq_one_letter_code
_entity_poly.pdbx_strand_id
1 'polypeptide(L)'
;MFRFENQKIFEISGVRFGGSTGENPTVLIGSIFYGGHRIVEDEKKGIFDREMAEKLITEMEELSDKTGNPGILDVVGMSGEAMKRYVEFISEVTEKPFLIDSASVD
;
A
#
# COMPACT_ATOMS: atom_id res chain seq x y z
N MET A 1 -6.62 -1.10 -29.07
CA MET A 1 -6.53 -0.49 -27.72
C MET A 1 -7.94 -0.22 -27.24
N PHE A 2 -8.30 -0.63 -26.03
CA PHE A 2 -9.64 -0.39 -25.49
C PHE A 2 -9.83 1.10 -25.19
N ARG A 3 -11.00 1.65 -25.50
CA ARG A 3 -11.36 3.03 -25.19
C ARG A 3 -12.75 3.06 -24.59
N PHE A 4 -12.84 3.64 -23.40
CA PHE A 4 -14.09 3.78 -22.65
C PHE A 4 -14.39 5.26 -22.50
N GLU A 5 -15.67 5.61 -22.47
CA GLU A 5 -16.10 6.99 -22.25
C GLU A 5 -16.12 7.34 -20.76
N ASN A 6 -16.01 8.63 -20.44
CA ASN A 6 -16.20 9.19 -19.10
C ASN A 6 -15.31 8.60 -17.99
N GLN A 7 -14.07 8.25 -18.31
CA GLN A 7 -13.10 7.84 -17.28
C GLN A 7 -12.75 9.01 -16.37
N LYS A 8 -12.59 8.73 -15.08
CA LYS A 8 -12.19 9.71 -14.07
C LYS A 8 -10.72 9.52 -13.71
N ILE A 9 -10.08 10.61 -13.30
CA ILE A 9 -8.75 10.61 -12.71
C ILE A 9 -8.88 11.12 -11.28
N PHE A 10 -8.31 10.38 -10.34
CA PHE A 10 -8.14 10.81 -8.95
C PHE A 10 -6.65 10.95 -8.68
N GLU A 11 -6.25 12.03 -8.02
CA GLU A 11 -4.87 12.23 -7.58
C GLU A 11 -4.82 12.21 -6.04
N ILE A 12 -4.07 11.26 -5.48
CA ILE A 12 -3.96 11.05 -4.04
C ILE A 12 -2.48 10.97 -3.71
N SER A 13 -1.99 11.92 -2.90
CA SER A 13 -0.57 12.05 -2.56
C SER A 13 0.37 11.94 -3.78
N GLY A 14 0.00 12.60 -4.89
CA GLY A 14 0.78 12.59 -6.14
C GLY A 14 0.64 11.34 -7.02
N VAL A 15 -0.13 10.33 -6.60
CA VAL A 15 -0.43 9.13 -7.41
C VAL A 15 -1.75 9.33 -8.16
N ARG A 16 -1.72 9.17 -9.49
CA ARG A 16 -2.89 9.29 -10.37
C ARG A 16 -3.53 7.92 -10.63
N PHE A 17 -4.81 7.79 -10.26
CA PHE A 17 -5.62 6.60 -10.45
C PHE A 17 -6.65 6.83 -11.56
N GLY A 18 -6.77 5.87 -12.47
CA GLY A 18 -7.73 5.93 -13.58
C GLY A 18 -7.20 6.68 -14.81
N GLY A 19 -8.11 7.25 -15.60
CA GLY A 19 -7.83 7.80 -16.93
C GLY A 19 -8.09 6.79 -18.05
N SER A 20 -7.88 7.24 -19.28
CA SER A 20 -8.04 6.39 -20.47
C SER A 20 -6.92 5.33 -20.53
N THR A 21 -7.18 4.23 -21.23
CA THR A 21 -6.16 3.21 -21.47
C THR A 21 -4.88 3.85 -22.02
N GLY A 22 -3.74 3.60 -21.37
CA GLY A 22 -2.43 4.13 -21.75
C GLY A 22 -2.16 5.60 -21.38
N GLU A 23 -3.09 6.29 -20.71
CA GLU A 23 -2.89 7.66 -20.24
C GLU A 23 -2.01 7.73 -19.00
N ASN A 24 -2.24 6.83 -18.03
CA ASN A 24 -1.44 6.68 -16.81
C ASN A 24 -0.90 5.25 -16.71
N PRO A 25 0.29 5.05 -16.12
CA PRO A 25 0.79 3.73 -15.78
C PRO A 25 -0.16 3.01 -14.81
N THR A 26 -0.13 1.68 -14.83
CA THR A 26 -0.87 0.87 -13.85
C THR A 26 -0.31 1.13 -12.45
N VAL A 27 -1.20 1.48 -11.50
CA VAL A 27 -0.85 1.52 -10.08
C VAL A 27 -0.82 0.09 -9.54
N LEU A 28 0.27 -0.27 -8.85
CA LEU A 28 0.44 -1.56 -8.20
C LEU A 28 0.25 -1.39 -6.69
N ILE A 29 -0.52 -2.29 -6.08
CA ILE A 29 -0.86 -2.27 -4.66
C ILE A 29 -0.23 -3.49 -3.99
N GLY A 30 0.76 -3.27 -3.13
CA GLY A 30 1.46 -4.34 -2.39
C GLY A 30 0.92 -4.50 -0.98
N SER A 31 0.42 -5.69 -0.64
CA SER A 31 -0.07 -5.97 0.72
C SER A 31 1.08 -6.13 1.71
N ILE A 32 0.92 -5.55 2.89
CA ILE A 32 1.83 -5.66 4.03
C ILE A 32 1.04 -6.00 5.30
N PHE A 33 1.70 -6.65 6.27
CA PHE A 33 1.13 -7.15 7.54
C PHE A 33 -0.08 -8.10 7.45
N TYR A 34 -0.36 -8.68 6.27
CA TYR A 34 -1.41 -9.69 6.08
C TYR A 34 -1.21 -10.95 6.94
N GLY A 35 -2.28 -11.73 7.12
CA GLY A 35 -2.25 -12.96 7.91
C GLY A 35 -1.19 -13.96 7.41
N GLY A 36 -0.30 -14.39 8.29
CA GLY A 36 0.84 -15.27 8.00
C GLY A 36 2.06 -14.55 7.39
N HIS A 37 2.06 -13.22 7.35
CA HIS A 37 3.21 -12.46 6.88
C HIS A 37 4.39 -12.64 7.85
N ARG A 38 5.50 -13.17 7.35
CA ARG A 38 6.65 -13.62 8.17
C ARG A 38 7.33 -12.52 9.00
N ILE A 39 7.11 -11.26 8.67
CA ILE A 39 7.67 -10.13 9.42
C ILE A 39 6.80 -9.76 10.64
N VAL A 40 5.61 -10.36 10.79
CA VAL A 40 4.68 -10.10 11.88
C VAL A 40 4.79 -11.22 12.91
N GLU A 41 5.13 -10.86 14.15
CA GLU A 41 5.25 -11.80 15.27
C GLU A 41 3.91 -11.97 16.01
N ASP A 42 3.14 -10.89 16.17
CA ASP A 42 1.81 -10.89 16.79
C ASP A 42 0.86 -9.99 16.00
N GLU A 43 0.00 -10.62 15.20
CA GLU A 43 -0.95 -9.95 14.30
C GLU A 43 -2.04 -9.18 15.04
N LYS A 44 -2.34 -9.55 16.30
CA LYS A 44 -3.38 -8.88 17.11
C LYS A 44 -2.81 -7.67 17.84
N LYS A 45 -1.54 -7.73 18.25
CA LYS A 45 -0.87 -6.61 18.91
C LYS A 45 -0.13 -5.69 17.95
N GLY A 46 0.03 -6.07 16.68
CA GLY A 46 0.83 -5.33 15.71
C GLY A 46 2.31 -5.31 16.07
N ILE A 47 2.86 -6.46 16.49
CA ILE A 47 4.29 -6.62 16.74
C ILE A 47 4.91 -7.19 15.47
N PHE A 48 5.88 -6.48 14.90
CA PHE A 48 6.50 -6.81 13.63
C PHE A 48 7.95 -6.32 13.58
N ASP A 49 8.71 -6.89 12.65
CA ASP A 49 10.06 -6.46 12.31
C ASP A 49 10.02 -5.19 11.45
N ARG A 50 10.33 -4.06 12.11
CA ARG A 50 10.32 -2.73 11.47
C ARG A 50 11.37 -2.60 10.36
N GLU A 51 12.56 -3.16 10.55
CA GLU A 51 13.64 -3.06 9.55
C GLU A 51 13.28 -3.82 8.28
N MET A 52 12.70 -5.02 8.43
CA MET A 52 12.24 -5.81 7.30
C MET A 52 11.02 -5.17 6.61
N ALA A 53 10.11 -4.55 7.37
CA ALA A 53 8.99 -3.82 6.80
C ALA A 53 9.46 -2.61 5.97
N GLU A 54 10.38 -1.80 6.52
CA GLU A 54 10.96 -0.64 5.82
C GLU A 54 11.68 -1.08 4.54
N LYS A 55 12.45 -2.17 4.60
CA LYS A 55 13.12 -2.73 3.43
C LYS A 55 12.15 -3.12 2.31
N LEU A 56 11.01 -3.73 2.63
CA LEU A 56 10.00 -4.10 1.63
C LEU A 56 9.39 -2.85 0.98
N ILE A 57 9.17 -1.79 1.77
CA ILE A 57 8.61 -0.51 1.28
C ILE A 57 9.63 0.18 0.37
N THR A 58 10.90 0.25 0.77
CA THR A 58 11.97 0.79 -0.08
C THR A 58 12.12 0.00 -1.38
N GLU A 59 12.04 -1.34 -1.32
CA GLU A 59 12.11 -2.18 -2.53
C GLU A 59 10.94 -1.89 -3.48
N MET A 60 9.72 -1.71 -2.95
CA MET A 60 8.56 -1.28 -3.74
C MET A 60 8.80 0.08 -4.41
N GLU A 61 9.34 1.06 -3.67
CA GLU A 61 9.64 2.39 -4.21
C GLU A 61 10.72 2.35 -5.29
N GLU A 62 11.80 1.60 -5.08
CA GLU A 62 12.84 1.40 -6.10
C GLU A 62 12.28 0.74 -7.37
N LEU A 63 11.40 -0.26 -7.22
CA LEU A 63 10.72 -0.88 -8.35
C LEU A 63 9.80 0.10 -9.07
N SER A 64 9.13 0.97 -8.32
CA SER A 64 8.30 2.05 -8.85
C SER A 64 9.13 3.00 -9.73
N ASP A 65 10.30 3.42 -9.25
CA ASP A 65 11.22 4.29 -10.00
C ASP A 65 11.78 3.60 -11.26
N LYS A 66 12.13 2.32 -11.17
CA LYS A 66 12.71 1.55 -12.29
C LYS A 66 11.69 1.27 -13.40
N THR A 67 10.42 1.08 -13.04
CA THR A 67 9.37 0.65 -13.99
C THR A 67 8.48 1.79 -14.46
N GLY A 68 8.38 2.87 -13.68
CA GLY A 68 7.42 3.95 -13.87
C GLY A 68 6.00 3.61 -13.40
N ASN A 69 5.77 2.41 -12.85
CA ASN A 69 4.48 2.04 -12.24
C ASN A 69 4.42 2.58 -10.80
N PRO A 70 3.46 3.45 -10.44
CA PRO A 70 3.30 3.86 -9.04
C PRO A 70 3.02 2.66 -8.14
N GLY A 71 3.85 2.48 -7.11
CA GLY A 71 3.62 1.51 -6.04
C GLY A 71 2.94 2.17 -4.84
N ILE A 72 1.91 1.54 -4.30
CA ILE A 72 1.21 1.94 -3.08
C ILE A 72 1.02 0.73 -2.16
N LEU A 73 0.65 0.96 -0.91
CA LEU A 73 0.51 -0.10 0.08
C LEU A 73 -0.95 -0.48 0.34
N ASP A 74 -1.15 -1.76 0.60
CA ASP A 74 -2.36 -2.31 1.21
C ASP A 74 -2.01 -2.75 2.63
N VAL A 75 -2.41 -1.96 3.63
CA VAL A 75 -2.06 -2.16 5.04
C VAL A 75 -3.15 -3.00 5.69
N VAL A 76 -2.85 -4.29 5.92
CA VAL A 76 -3.82 -5.25 6.44
C VAL A 76 -3.68 -5.36 7.96
N GLY A 77 -4.78 -5.19 8.70
CA GLY A 77 -4.82 -5.32 10.16
C GLY A 77 -5.81 -6.37 10.63
N MET A 78 -5.49 -7.05 11.74
CA MET A 78 -6.38 -8.04 12.39
C MET A 78 -7.04 -7.54 13.68
N SER A 79 -6.69 -6.34 14.12
CA SER A 79 -7.30 -5.65 15.26
C SER A 79 -7.11 -4.14 15.12
N GLY A 80 -7.94 -3.37 15.82
CA GLY A 80 -7.76 -1.91 15.90
C GLY A 80 -6.45 -1.48 16.58
N GLU A 81 -5.87 -2.30 17.47
CA GLU A 81 -4.55 -2.03 18.05
C GLU A 81 -3.44 -2.20 17.01
N ALA A 82 -3.45 -3.32 16.29
CA ALA A 82 -2.47 -3.61 15.26
C ALA A 82 -2.54 -2.57 14.13
N MET A 83 -3.75 -2.24 13.66
CA MET A 83 -3.95 -1.26 12.59
C MET A 83 -3.38 0.12 12.97
N LYS A 84 -3.60 0.59 14.20
CA LYS A 84 -3.03 1.87 14.66
C LYS A 84 -1.51 1.87 14.59
N ARG A 85 -0.86 0.82 15.10
CA ARG A 85 0.60 0.69 15.06
C ARG A 85 1.15 0.62 13.64
N TYR A 86 0.47 -0.11 12.76
CA TYR A 86 0.87 -0.21 11.35
C TYR A 86 0.74 1.14 10.65
N VAL A 87 -0.38 1.84 10.80
CA VAL A 87 -0.59 3.17 10.18
C VAL A 87 0.42 4.19 10.72
N GLU A 88 0.66 4.22 12.02
CA GLU A 88 1.69 5.07 12.63
C GLU A 88 3.06 4.80 11.99
N PHE A 89 3.48 3.53 11.92
CA PHE A 89 4.74 3.16 11.27
C PHE A 89 4.79 3.54 9.79
N ILE A 90 3.77 3.23 9.00
CA ILE A 90 3.73 3.52 7.57
C ILE A 90 3.87 5.03 7.33
N SER A 91 3.20 5.85 8.15
CA SER A 91 3.29 7.31 8.08
C SER A 91 4.66 7.89 8.41
N GLU A 92 5.52 7.14 9.10
CA GLU A 92 6.90 7.54 9.42
C GLU A 92 7.88 7.22 8.28
N VAL A 93 7.58 6.22 7.43
CA VAL A 93 8.55 5.64 6.49
C VAL A 93 8.24 5.89 5.02
N THR A 94 7.01 6.28 4.66
CA THR A 94 6.66 6.60 3.28
C THR A 94 5.54 7.64 3.16
N GLU A 95 5.62 8.46 2.12
CA GLU A 95 4.61 9.46 1.74
C GLU A 95 3.61 8.91 0.71
N LYS A 96 3.77 7.65 0.28
CA LYS A 96 2.85 7.00 -0.66
C LYS A 96 1.47 6.82 0.00
N PRO A 97 0.38 6.93 -0.78
CA PRO A 97 -0.94 6.61 -0.24
C PRO A 97 -1.00 5.11 0.11
N PHE A 98 -1.94 4.75 0.98
CA PHE A 98 -2.15 3.36 1.36
C PHE A 98 -3.64 3.08 1.63
N LEU A 99 -4.01 1.80 1.55
CA LEU A 99 -5.31 1.30 1.97
C LEU A 99 -5.27 0.90 3.44
N ILE A 100 -6.37 1.16 4.16
CA ILE A 100 -6.64 0.57 5.47
C ILE A 100 -7.52 -0.64 5.19
N ASP A 101 -6.97 -1.84 5.29
CA ASP A 101 -7.67 -3.08 4.96
C ASP A 101 -7.78 -4.02 6.16
N SER A 102 -8.93 -4.66 6.27
CA SER A 102 -9.27 -5.59 7.34
C SER A 102 -10.46 -6.43 6.91
N ALA A 103 -10.43 -7.72 7.25
CA ALA A 103 -11.60 -8.59 7.12
C ALA A 103 -12.71 -8.25 8.15
N SER A 104 -12.40 -7.41 9.14
CA SER A 104 -13.30 -6.91 10.18
C SER A 104 -13.62 -5.43 9.97
N VAL A 105 -14.87 -5.05 10.23
CA VAL A 105 -15.35 -3.65 10.24
C VAL A 105 -15.22 -2.97 11.61
N ASP A 106 -15.02 -3.76 12.67
CA ASP A 106 -14.79 -3.31 14.05
C ASP A 106 -13.32 -2.90 14.27
#